data_AF-Q9AVJ0-F1
#
_entry.id   AF-Q9AVJ0-F1
#
_cell.length_a   1.000
_cell.length_b   1.000
_cell.length_c   1.000
_cell.angle_alpha   90.00
_cell.angle_beta   90.00
_cell.angle_gamma   90.00
#
_symmetry.space_group_name_H-M   'P 1'
#
loop_
_entity.id
_entity.type
_entity.pdbx_description
1 polymer ?
#
loop_
_entity_poly.entity_id
_entity_poly.type
_entity_poly.pdbx_seq_one_letter_code
_entity_poly.pdbx_strand_id
1 'polypeptide(L)'
;NDDFRRGKPTNHIVYGEDVAVLAGDALLSFSFEHLATATKGVSSDRILRAIGELAKCIGSEGLVAGQVVDICSRRRRCRIRPFGVYPFTQDAALLEGSVVLGAIMGGGSDEEIEKLRKFARSIGLL
;
A
#
# COMPACT_ATOMS: atom_id res chain seq x y z
N ASN A 1 12.47 6.51 -13.82
CA ASN A 1 13.94 6.51 -13.89
C ASN A 1 14.31 7.90 -13.43
N ASP A 2 14.11 8.13 -12.15
CA ASP A 2 14.08 9.47 -11.58
C ASP A 2 15.36 9.61 -10.77
N ASP A 3 16.21 10.57 -11.11
CA ASP A 3 17.51 10.72 -10.47
C ASP A 3 17.40 11.37 -9.08
N PHE A 4 16.31 12.11 -8.84
CA PHE A 4 16.05 12.84 -7.60
C PHE A 4 14.65 12.56 -7.05
N ARG A 5 14.56 12.46 -5.72
CA ARG A 5 13.30 12.39 -4.96
C ARG A 5 13.42 13.25 -3.71
N ARG A 6 12.45 14.15 -3.49
CA ARG A 6 12.44 15.09 -2.34
C ARG A 6 13.74 15.91 -2.23
N GLY A 7 14.28 16.36 -3.36
CA GLY A 7 15.50 17.18 -3.43
C GLY A 7 16.81 16.44 -3.15
N LYS A 8 16.79 15.10 -3.06
CA LYS A 8 17.97 14.27 -2.84
C LYS A 8 18.11 13.21 -3.94
N PRO A 9 19.33 12.74 -4.24
CA PRO A 9 19.51 11.62 -5.16
C PRO A 9 18.69 10.40 -4.74
N THR A 10 18.14 9.68 -5.70
CA THR A 10 17.35 8.47 -5.42
C THR A 10 18.21 7.30 -4.96
N ASN A 11 17.57 6.31 -4.34
CA ASN A 11 18.27 5.17 -3.73
C ASN A 11 19.23 4.47 -4.71
N HIS A 12 18.79 4.20 -5.94
CA HIS A 12 19.62 3.57 -6.96
C HIS A 12 20.75 4.46 -7.50
N ILE A 13 20.61 5.79 -7.44
CA ILE A 13 21.69 6.72 -7.82
C ILE A 13 22.80 6.72 -6.77
N VAL A 14 22.46 6.55 -5.49
CA VAL A 14 23.45 6.55 -4.40
C VAL A 14 24.09 5.19 -4.22
N TYR A 15 23.32 4.11 -4.29
CA TYR A 15 23.75 2.77 -3.86
C TYR A 15 23.71 1.71 -4.99
N GLY A 16 23.30 2.08 -6.20
CA GLY A 16 23.13 1.15 -7.32
C GLY A 16 21.75 0.48 -7.35
N GLU A 17 21.36 -0.02 -8.52
CA GLU A 17 20.05 -0.64 -8.75
C GLU A 17 19.83 -1.90 -7.91
N ASP A 18 20.81 -2.78 -7.83
CA ASP A 18 20.70 -4.06 -7.10
C ASP A 18 20.41 -3.84 -5.61
N VAL A 19 21.13 -2.90 -4.99
CA VAL A 19 20.91 -2.54 -3.58
C VAL A 19 19.57 -1.87 -3.38
N ALA A 20 19.14 -1.03 -4.32
CA ALA A 20 17.84 -0.36 -4.23
C ALA A 20 16.67 -1.34 -4.30
N VAL A 21 16.75 -2.38 -5.11
CA VAL A 21 15.75 -3.46 -5.17
C VAL A 21 15.72 -4.23 -3.85
N LEU A 22 16.88 -4.71 -3.38
CA LEU A 22 16.95 -5.47 -2.13
C LEU A 22 16.52 -4.66 -0.90
N ALA A 23 16.80 -3.35 -0.89
CA ALA A 23 16.30 -2.46 0.16
C ALA A 23 14.77 -2.35 0.14
N GLY A 24 14.15 -2.32 -1.05
CA GLY A 24 12.71 -2.36 -1.21
C GLY A 24 12.10 -3.65 -0.66
N ASP A 25 12.66 -4.80 -1.04
CA ASP A 25 12.21 -6.11 -0.57
C ASP A 25 12.36 -6.25 0.95
N ALA A 26 13.50 -5.80 1.50
CA ALA A 26 13.73 -5.80 2.94
C ALA A 26 12.72 -4.91 3.70
N LEU A 27 12.41 -3.71 3.20
CA LEU A 27 11.41 -2.84 3.80
C LEU A 27 10.00 -3.44 3.76
N LEU A 28 9.65 -4.11 2.66
CA LEU A 28 8.38 -4.81 2.53
C LEU A 28 8.27 -5.94 3.57
N SER A 29 9.26 -6.83 3.65
CA SER A 29 9.27 -7.91 4.64
C SER A 29 9.27 -7.38 6.08
N PHE A 30 10.08 -6.37 6.36
CA PHE A 30 10.18 -5.75 7.68
C PHE A 30 8.86 -5.10 8.12
N SER A 31 8.05 -4.59 7.19
CA SER A 31 6.74 -4.00 7.54
C SER A 31 5.81 -5.02 8.23
N PHE A 32 5.78 -6.26 7.75
CA PHE A 32 4.99 -7.34 8.34
C PHE A 32 5.61 -7.84 9.66
N GLU A 33 6.93 -8.03 9.68
CA GLU A 33 7.65 -8.42 10.90
C GLU A 33 7.40 -7.42 12.02
N HIS A 34 7.55 -6.12 11.73
CA HIS A 34 7.39 -5.06 12.71
C HIS A 34 5.95 -4.99 13.22
N LEU A 35 4.96 -5.09 12.32
CA LEU A 35 3.55 -5.13 12.72
C LEU A 35 3.24 -6.33 13.64
N ALA A 36 3.80 -7.50 13.34
CA ALA A 36 3.57 -8.72 14.11
C ALA A 36 4.28 -8.74 15.47
N THR A 37 5.50 -8.21 15.55
CA THR A 37 6.40 -8.39 16.70
C THR A 37 6.49 -7.17 17.62
N ALA A 38 6.31 -5.96 17.09
CA ALA A 38 6.46 -4.73 17.85
C ALA A 38 5.14 -4.18 18.40
N THR A 39 3.99 -4.62 17.88
CA THR A 39 2.68 -4.21 18.37
C THR A 39 2.45 -4.70 19.80
N LYS A 40 2.03 -3.79 20.70
CA LYS A 40 1.72 -4.07 22.10
C LYS A 40 0.31 -3.60 22.45
N GLY A 41 -0.33 -4.24 23.42
CA GLY A 41 -1.66 -3.85 23.92
C GLY A 41 -2.82 -4.14 22.96
N VAL A 42 -2.58 -4.94 21.91
CA VAL A 42 -3.57 -5.36 20.91
C VAL A 42 -3.64 -6.89 20.90
N SER A 43 -4.83 -7.46 20.75
CA SER A 43 -5.01 -8.92 20.68
C SER A 43 -4.38 -9.51 19.42
N SER A 44 -3.91 -10.76 19.50
CA SER A 44 -3.35 -11.49 18.36
C SER A 44 -4.30 -11.54 17.16
N ASP A 45 -5.60 -11.70 17.40
CA ASP A 45 -6.61 -11.74 16.33
C ASP A 45 -6.70 -10.42 15.56
N ARG A 46 -6.58 -9.28 16.26
CA ARG A 46 -6.56 -7.96 15.63
C ARG A 46 -5.27 -7.73 14.85
N ILE A 47 -4.13 -8.16 15.38
CA ILE A 47 -2.83 -8.09 14.68
C ILE A 47 -2.89 -8.95 13.40
N LEU A 48 -3.40 -10.17 13.49
CA LEU A 48 -3.53 -11.06 12.34
C LEU A 48 -4.49 -10.48 11.28
N ARG A 49 -5.63 -9.94 11.71
CA ARG A 49 -6.56 -9.22 10.82
C ARG A 49 -5.88 -8.04 10.13
N ALA A 50 -5.11 -7.24 10.88
CA ALA A 50 -4.36 -6.11 10.34
C ALA A 50 -3.30 -6.55 9.32
N ILE A 51 -2.54 -7.61 9.59
CA ILE A 51 -1.59 -8.20 8.62
C ILE A 51 -2.31 -8.60 7.32
N GLY A 52 -3.48 -9.25 7.43
CA GLY A 52 -4.28 -9.62 6.27
C GLY A 52 -4.77 -8.42 5.45
N GLU A 53 -5.21 -7.35 6.11
CA GLU A 53 -5.62 -6.10 5.44
C GLU A 53 -4.44 -5.40 4.78
N LEU A 54 -3.27 -5.34 5.43
CA LEU A 54 -2.05 -4.78 4.85
C LEU A 54 -1.64 -5.55 3.59
N ALA A 55 -1.66 -6.90 3.65
CA ALA A 55 -1.30 -7.75 2.52
C ALA A 55 -2.22 -7.54 1.31
N LYS A 56 -3.54 -7.45 1.53
CA LYS A 56 -4.50 -7.15 0.45
C LYS A 56 -4.27 -5.76 -0.14
N CYS A 57 -4.08 -4.77 0.72
CA CYS A 57 -3.86 -3.37 0.34
C CYS A 57 -2.63 -3.19 -0.55
N ILE A 58 -1.51 -3.84 -0.24
CA ILE A 58 -0.27 -3.68 -1.00
C ILE A 58 -0.12 -4.68 -2.15
N GLY A 59 -0.88 -5.77 -2.14
CA GLY A 59 -0.77 -6.87 -3.09
C GLY A 59 -1.44 -6.62 -4.45
N SER A 60 -1.79 -7.72 -5.11
CA SER A 60 -2.33 -7.77 -6.47
C SER A 60 -3.72 -7.17 -6.65
N GLU A 61 -4.40 -6.81 -5.56
CA GLU A 61 -5.72 -6.17 -5.60
C GLU A 61 -5.65 -4.66 -5.25
N GLY A 62 -4.47 -4.17 -4.87
CA GLY A 62 -4.29 -2.77 -4.44
C GLY A 62 -3.07 -2.12 -5.09
N LEU A 63 -2.08 -1.74 -4.30
CA LEU A 63 -0.95 -0.92 -4.73
C LEU A 63 -0.21 -1.48 -5.95
N VAL A 64 0.15 -2.77 -5.92
CA VAL A 64 0.89 -3.39 -7.03
C VAL A 64 0.06 -3.45 -8.31
N ALA A 65 -1.25 -3.73 -8.22
CA ALA A 65 -2.14 -3.66 -9.38
C ALA A 65 -2.16 -2.25 -10.00
N GLY A 66 -2.30 -1.21 -9.17
CA GLY A 66 -2.24 0.18 -9.61
C GLY A 66 -0.93 0.52 -10.33
N GLN A 67 0.20 0.07 -9.78
CA GLN A 67 1.52 0.26 -10.39
C GLN A 67 1.67 -0.44 -11.74
N VAL A 68 1.21 -1.69 -11.85
CA VAL A 68 1.27 -2.46 -13.10
C VAL A 68 0.42 -1.78 -14.18
N VAL A 69 -0.80 -1.32 -13.84
CA VAL A 69 -1.67 -0.61 -14.78
C VAL A 69 -1.02 0.69 -15.27
N ASP A 70 -0.39 1.48 -14.39
CA ASP A 70 0.30 2.71 -14.77
C ASP A 70 1.48 2.44 -15.72
N ILE A 71 2.33 1.46 -15.41
CA ILE A 71 3.47 1.06 -16.28
C ILE A 71 2.97 0.62 -17.66
N CYS A 72 1.94 -0.23 -17.71
CA CYS A 72 1.36 -0.74 -18.94
C CYS A 72 0.73 0.38 -19.79
N SER A 73 0.07 1.34 -19.14
CA SER A 73 -0.54 2.50 -19.79
C SER A 73 0.50 3.41 -20.42
N ARG A 74 1.59 3.72 -19.68
CA ARG A 74 2.72 4.52 -20.19
C ARG A 74 3.42 3.87 -21.39
N ARG A 75 3.53 2.54 -21.39
CA ARG A 75 4.17 1.78 -22.47
C ARG A 75 3.29 1.60 -23.72
N ARG A 76 2.04 2.08 -23.73
CA ARG A 76 1.03 1.87 -24.81
C ARG A 76 0.84 0.39 -25.19
N ARG A 77 1.25 -0.55 -24.32
CA ARG A 77 1.22 -2.00 -24.59
C ARG A 77 -0.15 -2.63 -24.31
N CYS A 78 -1.07 -1.86 -23.75
CA CYS A 78 -2.34 -2.36 -23.26
C CYS A 78 -3.48 -1.52 -23.82
N ARG A 79 -4.30 -2.13 -24.67
CA ARG A 79 -5.65 -1.65 -25.02
C ARG A 79 -6.63 -2.08 -23.91
N ILE A 80 -6.25 -1.86 -22.64
CA ILE A 80 -7.14 -2.15 -21.51
C ILE A 80 -8.22 -1.07 -21.57
N ARG A 81 -9.43 -1.45 -22.03
CA ARG A 81 -10.61 -0.64 -21.77
C ARG A 81 -10.67 -0.42 -20.25
N PRO A 82 -10.94 0.79 -19.74
CA PRO A 82 -11.19 0.99 -18.33
C PRO A 82 -12.50 0.27 -17.99
N PHE A 83 -12.42 -1.03 -17.75
CA PHE A 83 -13.56 -1.89 -17.49
C PHE A 83 -13.93 -1.67 -16.03
N GLY A 84 -14.83 -0.70 -15.78
CA GLY A 84 -15.67 -0.64 -14.58
C GLY A 84 -15.01 -0.42 -13.22
N VAL A 85 -13.67 -0.46 -13.12
CA VAL A 85 -12.94 -0.17 -11.88
C VAL A 85 -12.38 1.24 -12.02
N TYR A 86 -13.10 2.21 -11.43
CA TYR A 86 -12.61 3.56 -11.17
C TYR A 86 -11.16 3.51 -10.66
N PRO A 87 -10.32 4.54 -10.93
CA PRO A 87 -8.88 4.45 -10.70
C PRO A 87 -8.60 4.27 -9.21
N PHE A 88 -8.44 3.02 -8.80
CA PHE A 88 -7.73 2.67 -7.59
C PHE A 88 -6.28 3.05 -7.88
N THR A 89 -5.95 4.31 -7.65
CA THR A 89 -4.58 4.76 -7.71
C THR A 89 -3.82 4.02 -6.62
N GLN A 90 -2.56 3.70 -6.89
CA GLN A 90 -1.63 3.14 -5.90
C GLN A 90 -1.66 3.91 -4.56
N ASP A 91 -1.97 5.21 -4.62
CA ASP A 91 -2.02 6.13 -3.48
C ASP A 91 -3.31 5.97 -2.66
N ALA A 92 -4.47 5.79 -3.31
CA ALA A 92 -5.74 5.57 -2.62
C ALA A 92 -5.75 4.25 -1.83
N ALA A 93 -5.14 3.20 -2.38
CA ALA A 93 -5.06 1.89 -1.73
C ALA A 93 -4.32 1.96 -0.39
N LEU A 94 -3.14 2.60 -0.37
CA LEU A 94 -2.33 2.73 0.85
C LEU A 94 -2.97 3.64 1.90
N LEU A 95 -3.66 4.69 1.46
CA LEU A 95 -4.39 5.57 2.38
C LEU A 95 -5.52 4.81 3.07
N GLU A 96 -6.32 4.05 2.30
CA GLU A 96 -7.33 3.15 2.83
C GLU A 96 -6.74 2.15 3.83
N GLY A 97 -5.66 1.46 3.44
CA GLY A 97 -4.97 0.52 4.31
C GLY A 97 -4.55 1.17 5.63
N SER A 98 -3.89 2.33 5.57
CA SER A 98 -3.41 3.04 6.76
C SER A 98 -4.53 3.36 7.75
N VAL A 99 -5.67 3.84 7.26
CA VAL A 99 -6.84 4.18 8.08
C VAL A 99 -7.48 2.92 8.68
N VAL A 100 -7.69 1.89 7.86
CA VAL A 100 -8.32 0.63 8.28
C VAL A 100 -7.46 -0.10 9.31
N LEU A 101 -6.14 -0.13 9.13
CA LEU A 101 -5.21 -0.72 10.09
C LEU A 101 -5.33 -0.01 11.44
N GLY A 102 -5.33 1.33 11.45
CA GLY A 102 -5.53 2.10 12.68
C GLY A 102 -6.85 1.78 13.38
N ALA A 103 -7.95 1.67 12.62
CA ALA A 103 -9.27 1.35 13.15
C ALA A 103 -9.33 -0.06 13.78
N ILE A 104 -8.77 -1.06 13.10
CA ILE A 104 -8.68 -2.43 13.62
C ILE A 104 -7.87 -2.46 14.91
N MET A 105 -6.69 -1.85 14.90
CA MET A 105 -5.77 -1.86 16.04
C MET A 105 -6.38 -1.11 17.23
N GLY A 106 -7.09 0.00 16.97
CA GLY A 106 -7.86 0.75 17.95
C GLY A 106 -9.08 0.02 18.53
N GLY A 107 -9.46 -1.12 17.97
CA GLY A 107 -10.62 -1.89 18.43
C GLY A 107 -11.96 -1.36 17.93
N GLY A 108 -11.97 -0.65 16.80
CA GLY A 108 -13.20 -0.23 16.14
C GLY A 108 -14.06 -1.42 15.72
N SER A 109 -15.38 -1.21 15.74
CA SER A 109 -16.35 -2.16 15.21
C SER A 109 -16.26 -2.29 13.68
N ASP A 110 -16.81 -3.36 13.13
CA ASP A 110 -16.83 -3.56 11.67
C ASP A 110 -17.56 -2.42 10.94
N GLU A 111 -18.59 -1.84 11.55
CA GLU A 111 -19.31 -0.70 10.98
C GLU A 111 -18.44 0.56 10.94
N GLU A 112 -17.68 0.84 12.00
CA GLU A 112 -16.75 1.98 12.04
C GLU A 112 -15.61 1.79 11.05
N ILE A 113 -15.04 0.59 10.99
CA ILE A 113 -13.99 0.24 10.04
C ILE A 113 -14.48 0.49 8.60
N GLU A 114 -15.70 0.07 8.26
CA GLU A 114 -16.25 0.26 6.92
C GLU A 114 -16.57 1.73 6.60
N LYS A 115 -17.05 2.50 7.58
CA LYS A 115 -17.24 3.96 7.42
C LYS A 115 -15.90 4.67 7.15
N LEU A 116 -14.87 4.31 7.91
CA LEU A 116 -13.51 4.85 7.75
C LEU A 116 -12.88 4.41 6.42
N ARG A 117 -13.13 3.18 5.99
CA ARG A 117 -12.72 2.68 4.67
C ARG A 117 -13.30 3.52 3.54
N LYS A 118 -14.61 3.79 3.58
CA LYS A 118 -15.29 4.65 2.59
C LYS A 118 -14.73 6.08 2.60
N PHE A 119 -14.52 6.64 3.79
CA PHE A 119 -13.90 7.96 3.95
C PHE A 119 -12.50 8.01 3.30
N ALA A 120 -11.64 7.03 3.58
CA ALA A 120 -10.29 6.98 3.04
C ALA A 120 -10.28 6.82 1.52
N ARG A 121 -11.21 6.02 0.96
CA ARG A 121 -11.41 5.93 -0.50
C ARG A 121 -11.82 7.25 -1.11
N SER A 122 -12.74 7.98 -0.48
CA SER A 122 -13.16 9.29 -0.96
C SER A 122 -12.01 10.29 -0.98
N ILE A 123 -11.17 10.31 0.06
CA ILE A 123 -10.00 11.21 0.12
C ILE A 123 -8.91 10.79 -0.87
N GLY A 124 -8.67 9.48 -1.04
CA GLY A 124 -7.67 8.99 -1.98
C GLY A 124 -7.99 9.28 -3.45
N LEU A 125 -9.22 9.67 -3.76
CA LEU A 125 -9.69 10.07 -5.09
C LEU A 125 -9.72 11.59 -5.30
N LEU A 126 -9.53 12.39 -4.25
CA LEU A 126 -9.41 13.86 -4.34
C LEU A 126 -8.06 14.26 -4.94
#